data_AF-A0A0Z8TA32-F1
#
_entry.id   AF-A0A0Z8TA32-F1
#
_cell.length_a   1.000
_cell.length_b   1.000
_cell.length_c   1.000
_cell.angle_alpha   90.00
_cell.angle_beta   90.00
_cell.angle_gamma   90.00
#
_symmetry.space_group_name_H-M   'P 1'
#
loop_
_entity.id
_entity.type
_entity.pdbx_description
1 polymer ?
#
loop_
_entity_poly.entity_id
_entity_poly.type
_entity_poly.pdbx_seq_one_letter_code
_entity_poly.pdbx_strand_id
1 'polypeptide(L)'
;MDFHAFDSSQLDSYKVEAKERWGNTSAFAEFEEKYDASKDRVFAQEMQAIFEAFGKMQSLGAVHPDVQAQVANLQAYITENFYTCTKEILQNLGLMYVEDERFSANIDRAGGPGTAAFVSQAIAVYCKE
;
A
#
# COMPACT_ATOMS: atom_id res chain seq x y z
N MET A 1 20.50 5.86 -24.30
CA MET A 1 21.19 4.64 -23.83
C MET A 1 20.99 4.63 -22.33
N ASP A 2 20.23 3.78 -21.68
CA ASP A 2 19.64 2.49 -22.03
C ASP A 2 18.30 2.44 -21.27
N PHE A 3 17.18 2.30 -21.98
CA PHE A 3 15.87 2.19 -21.34
C PHE A 3 15.71 0.70 -21.01
N HIS A 4 16.34 0.26 -19.92
CA HIS A 4 16.11 -1.06 -19.38
C HIS A 4 14.61 -1.17 -19.14
N ALA A 5 13.92 -1.87 -20.04
CA ALA A 5 12.58 -2.35 -19.83
C ALA A 5 12.59 -3.00 -18.46
N PHE A 6 11.91 -2.38 -17.50
CA PHE A 6 11.81 -2.90 -16.14
C PHE A 6 11.41 -4.37 -16.25
N ASP A 7 12.33 -5.20 -15.79
CA ASP A 7 12.36 -6.65 -15.87
C ASP A 7 10.96 -7.29 -15.84
N SER A 8 10.48 -7.75 -16.99
CA SER A 8 9.32 -8.65 -17.05
C SER A 8 9.53 -9.87 -16.14
N SER A 9 10.79 -10.31 -16.00
CA SER A 9 11.21 -11.38 -15.09
C SER A 9 10.97 -11.07 -13.61
N GLN A 10 11.20 -9.81 -13.18
CA GLN A 10 10.97 -9.37 -11.80
C GLN A 10 9.49 -9.24 -11.52
N LEU A 11 8.72 -8.66 -12.45
CA LEU A 11 7.27 -8.57 -12.33
C LEU A 11 6.62 -9.95 -12.23
N ASP A 12 7.06 -10.91 -13.03
CA ASP A 12 6.56 -12.29 -12.96
C ASP A 12 6.97 -12.96 -11.64
N SER A 13 8.19 -12.73 -11.15
CA SER A 13 8.61 -13.22 -9.82
C SER A 13 7.74 -12.65 -8.69
N TYR A 14 7.38 -11.37 -8.75
CA TYR A 14 6.52 -10.74 -7.75
C TYR A 14 5.08 -11.25 -7.81
N LYS A 15 4.56 -11.57 -9.01
CA LYS A 15 3.24 -12.21 -9.15
C LYS A 15 3.24 -13.61 -8.53
N VAL A 16 4.29 -14.39 -8.73
CA VAL A 16 4.43 -15.72 -8.12
C VAL A 16 4.51 -15.59 -6.59
N GLU A 17 5.38 -14.71 -6.07
CA GLU A 17 5.51 -14.44 -4.64
C GLU A 17 4.18 -13.98 -4.02
N ALA A 18 3.45 -13.10 -4.71
CA ALA A 18 2.14 -12.64 -4.25
C ALA A 18 1.10 -13.76 -4.23
N LYS A 19 1.10 -14.62 -5.24
CA LYS A 19 0.21 -15.79 -5.29
C LYS A 19 0.56 -16.83 -4.22
N GLU A 20 1.83 -17.03 -3.91
CA GLU A 20 2.25 -17.94 -2.84
C GLU A 20 1.84 -17.42 -1.46
N ARG A 21 1.98 -16.11 -1.22
CA ARG A 21 1.67 -15.49 0.08
C ARG A 21 0.17 -15.24 0.28
N TRP A 22 -0.56 -14.86 -0.77
CA TRP A 22 -1.95 -14.39 -0.66
C TRP A 22 -2.93 -15.10 -1.59
N GLY A 23 -2.48 -16.01 -2.46
CA GLY A 23 -3.33 -16.65 -3.47
C GLY A 23 -4.46 -17.53 -2.93
N ASN A 24 -4.42 -17.87 -1.64
CA ASN A 24 -5.50 -18.59 -0.95
C ASN A 24 -6.51 -17.65 -0.25
N THR A 25 -6.34 -16.34 -0.38
CA THR A 25 -7.24 -15.34 0.24
C THR A 25 -8.35 -14.95 -0.74
N SER A 26 -9.55 -14.67 -0.21
CA SER A 26 -10.64 -14.12 -1.02
C SER A 26 -10.29 -12.77 -1.64
N ALA A 27 -9.48 -11.97 -0.93
CA ALA A 27 -8.97 -10.69 -1.42
C ALA A 27 -8.13 -10.83 -2.71
N PHE A 28 -7.32 -11.89 -2.83
CA PHE A 28 -6.56 -12.15 -4.05
C PHE A 28 -7.46 -12.56 -5.23
N ALA A 29 -8.51 -13.34 -4.97
CA ALA A 29 -9.49 -13.67 -6.01
C ALA A 29 -10.26 -12.43 -6.50
N GLU A 30 -10.72 -11.56 -5.57
CA GLU A 30 -11.35 -10.28 -5.91
C GLU A 30 -10.41 -9.37 -6.70
N PHE A 31 -9.13 -9.34 -6.34
CA PHE A 31 -8.11 -8.60 -7.08
C PHE A 31 -8.02 -9.08 -8.53
N GLU A 32 -7.92 -10.39 -8.77
CA GLU A 32 -7.83 -10.92 -10.14
C GLU A 32 -9.06 -10.58 -11.00
N GLU A 33 -10.24 -10.46 -10.40
CA GLU A 33 -11.47 -10.08 -11.12
C GLU A 33 -11.59 -8.57 -11.38
N LYS A 34 -11.17 -7.74 -10.41
CA LYS A 34 -11.42 -6.30 -10.40
C LYS A 34 -10.27 -5.48 -10.98
N TYR A 35 -9.05 -6.00 -10.89
CA TYR A 35 -7.84 -5.28 -11.25
C TYR A 35 -7.77 -5.01 -12.76
N ASP A 36 -7.68 -3.73 -13.11
CA ASP A 36 -7.53 -3.27 -14.49
C ASP A 36 -6.09 -2.78 -14.71
N ALA A 37 -5.27 -3.63 -15.31
CA ALA A 37 -3.87 -3.32 -15.61
C ALA A 37 -3.68 -2.10 -16.53
N SER A 38 -4.72 -1.68 -17.27
CA SER A 38 -4.64 -0.45 -18.08
C SER A 38 -4.54 0.82 -17.22
N LYS A 39 -4.95 0.74 -15.95
CA LYS A 39 -4.94 1.84 -14.98
C LYS A 39 -3.71 1.87 -14.08
N ASP A 40 -2.73 0.98 -14.28
CA ASP A 40 -1.52 0.87 -13.44
C ASP A 40 -0.83 2.21 -13.18
N ARG A 41 -0.71 3.05 -14.22
CA ARG A 41 -0.09 4.37 -14.08
C ARG A 41 -0.89 5.30 -13.18
N VAL A 42 -2.22 5.26 -13.30
CA VAL A 42 -3.13 6.08 -12.48
C VAL A 42 -3.07 5.59 -11.03
N PHE A 43 -3.17 4.28 -10.82
CA PHE A 43 -3.06 3.66 -9.51
C PHE A 43 -1.74 4.00 -8.81
N ALA A 44 -0.62 3.94 -9.54
CA ALA A 44 0.68 4.31 -8.99
C ALA A 44 0.73 5.78 -8.56
N GLN A 45 0.19 6.70 -9.38
CA GLN A 45 0.16 8.13 -9.08
C GLN A 45 -0.74 8.47 -7.88
N GLU A 46 -1.94 7.88 -7.82
CA GLU A 46 -2.88 8.11 -6.73
C GLU A 46 -2.37 7.52 -5.41
N MET A 47 -1.82 6.31 -5.43
CA MET A 47 -1.20 5.69 -4.26
C MET A 47 0.01 6.52 -3.76
N GLN A 48 0.83 7.02 -4.69
CA GLN A 48 1.93 7.93 -4.35
C GLN A 48 1.40 9.19 -3.65
N ALA A 49 0.33 9.80 -4.16
CA ALA A 49 -0.27 10.98 -3.54
C ALA A 49 -0.81 10.71 -2.12
N ILE A 50 -1.37 9.52 -1.89
CA ILE A 50 -1.83 9.09 -0.56
C ILE A 50 -0.64 9.02 0.42
N PHE A 51 0.48 8.40 0.02
CA PHE A 51 1.68 8.31 0.85
C PHE A 51 2.40 9.65 1.04
N GLU A 52 2.41 10.50 0.01
CA GLU A 52 2.90 11.88 0.11
C GLU A 52 2.13 12.69 1.15
N ALA A 53 0.80 12.52 1.22
CA ALA A 53 -0.03 13.17 2.22
C ALA A 53 0.31 12.67 3.64
N PHE A 54 0.51 11.36 3.84
CA PHE A 54 1.00 10.83 5.12
C PHE A 54 2.36 11.43 5.51
N GLY A 55 3.27 11.54 4.56
CA GLY A 55 4.58 12.16 4.74
C GLY A 55 4.50 13.57 5.34
N LYS A 56 3.57 14.39 4.84
CA LYS A 56 3.31 15.75 5.32
C LYS A 56 2.67 15.80 6.71
N MET A 57 2.03 14.72 7.14
CA MET A 57 1.33 14.61 8.42
C MET A 57 2.19 13.99 9.53
N GLN A 58 3.43 13.57 9.25
CA GLN A 58 4.30 12.91 10.24
C GLN A 58 4.49 13.73 11.53
N SER A 59 4.45 15.06 11.45
CA SER A 59 4.55 15.96 12.61
C SER A 59 3.32 15.97 13.52
N LEU A 60 2.15 15.53 13.03
CA LEU A 60 0.90 15.49 13.80
C LEU A 60 0.81 14.27 14.74
N GLY A 61 1.59 13.21 14.46
CA GLY A 61 1.57 11.96 15.21
C GLY A 61 0.47 10.98 14.77
N ALA A 62 0.70 9.69 14.99
CA ALA A 62 -0.10 8.60 14.40
C ALA A 62 -1.56 8.57 14.85
N VAL A 63 -1.89 9.09 16.03
CA VAL A 63 -3.26 9.09 16.60
C VAL A 63 -4.08 10.32 16.20
N HIS A 64 -3.48 11.27 15.46
CA HIS A 64 -4.17 12.51 15.11
C HIS A 64 -5.40 12.23 14.24
N PRO A 65 -6.55 12.89 14.45
CA PRO A 65 -7.77 12.63 13.70
C PRO A 65 -7.59 12.71 12.18
N ASP A 66 -6.84 13.69 11.69
CA ASP A 66 -6.55 13.83 10.24
C ASP A 66 -5.71 12.68 9.70
N VAL A 67 -4.80 12.12 10.51
CA VAL A 67 -4.00 10.95 10.14
C VAL A 67 -4.88 9.71 10.07
N GLN A 68 -5.79 9.53 11.03
CA GLN A 68 -6.74 8.43 11.04
C GLN A 68 -7.75 8.53 9.88
N ALA A 69 -8.18 9.74 9.53
CA ALA A 69 -8.99 9.98 8.33
C ALA A 69 -8.21 9.61 7.05
N GLN A 70 -6.91 9.90 7.01
CA GLN A 70 -6.06 9.50 5.87
C GLN A 70 -5.84 7.97 5.82
N VAL A 71 -5.81 7.26 6.95
CA VAL A 71 -5.83 5.79 6.97
C VAL A 71 -7.13 5.24 6.42
N ALA A 72 -8.28 5.83 6.79
CA ALA A 72 -9.57 5.45 6.22
C ALA A 72 -9.61 5.71 4.70
N ASN A 73 -9.02 6.82 4.24
CA ASN A 73 -8.88 7.12 2.82
C ASN A 73 -8.03 6.07 2.09
N LEU A 74 -6.89 5.66 2.64
CA LEU A 74 -6.06 4.58 2.10
C LEU A 74 -6.86 3.27 2.00
N GLN A 75 -7.58 2.88 3.06
CA GLN A 75 -8.40 1.66 3.06
C GLN A 75 -9.53 1.72 2.01
N ALA A 76 -10.22 2.84 1.92
CA ALA A 76 -11.30 3.06 0.97
C ALA A 76 -10.77 2.99 -0.47
N TYR A 77 -9.65 3.65 -0.74
CA TYR A 77 -9.00 3.61 -2.05
C TYR A 77 -8.63 2.19 -2.46
N ILE A 78 -8.05 1.40 -1.55
CA ILE A 78 -7.72 -0.01 -1.84
C ILE A 78 -8.99 -0.82 -2.11
N THR A 79 -10.02 -0.62 -1.30
CA THR A 79 -11.33 -1.28 -1.43
C THR A 79 -11.99 -0.99 -2.78
N GLU A 80 -11.95 0.26 -3.20
CA GLU A 80 -12.58 0.72 -4.43
C GLU A 80 -11.87 0.20 -5.68
N ASN A 81 -10.54 0.04 -5.66
CA ASN A 81 -9.77 -0.23 -6.88
C ASN A 81 -9.21 -1.64 -6.99
N PHE A 82 -8.99 -2.35 -5.87
CA PHE A 82 -8.28 -3.63 -5.87
C PHE A 82 -9.13 -4.77 -5.33
N TYR A 83 -9.49 -4.75 -4.05
CA TYR A 83 -10.22 -5.82 -3.37
C TYR A 83 -10.77 -5.30 -2.06
N THR A 84 -11.76 -5.97 -1.46
CA THR A 84 -12.32 -5.56 -0.17
C THR A 84 -11.25 -5.55 0.93
N CYS A 85 -10.74 -4.36 1.27
CA CYS A 85 -9.68 -4.20 2.27
C CYS A 85 -10.30 -4.12 3.66
N THR A 86 -10.44 -5.25 4.34
CA THR A 86 -10.88 -5.29 5.74
C THR A 86 -9.82 -4.65 6.66
N LYS A 87 -10.20 -4.34 7.91
CA LYS A 87 -9.24 -3.86 8.92
C LYS A 87 -8.11 -4.87 9.18
N GLU A 88 -8.41 -6.16 9.15
CA GLU A 88 -7.42 -7.23 9.29
C GLU A 88 -6.41 -7.21 8.12
N ILE A 89 -6.90 -7.10 6.88
CA ILE A 89 -6.01 -6.99 5.71
C ILE A 89 -5.17 -5.71 5.79
N LEU A 90 -5.80 -4.58 6.15
CA LEU A 90 -5.12 -3.31 6.30
C LEU A 90 -4.01 -3.39 7.35
N GLN A 91 -4.26 -4.04 8.49
CA GLN A 91 -3.27 -4.27 9.53
C GLN A 91 -2.07 -5.07 9.02
N ASN A 92 -2.32 -6.16 8.27
CA ASN A 92 -1.26 -6.96 7.66
C ASN A 92 -0.46 -6.18 6.62
N LEU A 93 -1.11 -5.32 5.82
CA LEU A 93 -0.43 -4.41 4.90
C LEU A 93 0.47 -3.41 5.65
N GLY A 94 -0.01 -2.87 6.77
CA GLY A 94 0.79 -1.99 7.63
C GLY A 94 2.06 -2.66 8.14
N LEU A 95 2.01 -3.93 8.51
CA LEU A 95 3.20 -4.71 8.89
C LEU A 95 4.13 -4.94 7.70
N MET A 96 3.57 -5.36 6.56
CA MET A 96 4.33 -5.59 5.32
C MET A 96 5.10 -4.33 4.88
N TYR A 97 4.53 -3.13 5.04
CA TYR A 97 5.17 -1.87 4.69
C TYR A 97 6.49 -1.61 5.43
N VAL A 98 6.69 -2.23 6.60
CA VAL A 98 7.91 -2.07 7.42
C VAL A 98 8.79 -3.32 7.44
N GLU A 99 8.21 -4.51 7.26
CA GLU A 99 8.95 -5.77 7.25
C GLU A 99 9.72 -6.00 5.94
N ASP A 100 9.23 -5.43 4.83
CA ASP A 100 9.87 -5.56 3.53
C ASP A 100 10.51 -4.23 3.10
N GLU A 101 11.84 -4.25 2.96
CA GLU A 101 12.64 -3.08 2.57
C GLU A 101 12.22 -2.48 1.22
N ARG A 102 11.66 -3.28 0.30
CA ARG A 102 11.19 -2.81 -1.01
C ARG A 102 9.99 -1.88 -0.84
N PHE A 103 9.06 -2.23 0.04
CA PHE A 103 7.87 -1.43 0.31
C PHE A 103 8.21 -0.18 1.12
N SER A 104 8.97 -0.34 2.20
CA SER A 104 9.39 0.81 3.01
C SER A 104 10.16 1.83 2.19
N ALA A 105 11.12 1.41 1.35
CA ALA A 105 11.87 2.33 0.49
C ALA A 105 11.00 3.07 -0.54
N ASN A 106 9.97 2.42 -1.08
CA ASN A 106 9.06 3.05 -2.03
C ASN A 106 8.12 4.05 -1.34
N ILE A 107 7.58 3.71 -0.17
CA ILE A 107 6.72 4.59 0.61
C ILE A 107 7.52 5.79 1.12
N ASP A 108 8.74 5.58 1.62
CA ASP A 108 9.62 6.65 2.07
C ASP A 108 10.10 7.55 0.93
N ARG A 109 10.24 7.02 -0.29
CA ARG A 109 10.50 7.84 -1.48
C ARG A 109 9.33 8.77 -1.80
N ALA A 110 8.09 8.33 -1.57
CA ALA A 110 6.90 9.13 -1.79
C ALA A 110 6.69 10.16 -0.66
N GLY A 111 6.59 9.71 0.59
CA GLY A 111 6.27 10.60 1.73
C GLY A 111 7.47 11.22 2.45
N GLY A 112 8.69 10.82 2.11
CA GLY A 112 9.90 11.19 2.84
C GLY A 112 10.29 10.13 3.89
N PRO A 113 11.50 10.24 4.47
CA PRO A 113 12.04 9.24 5.38
C PRO A 113 11.13 8.97 6.58
N GLY A 114 10.93 7.69 6.92
CA GLY A 114 10.12 7.27 8.08
C GLY A 114 8.61 7.20 7.81
N THR A 115 8.15 7.53 6.61
CA THR A 115 6.72 7.47 6.26
C THR A 115 6.17 6.06 6.38
N ALA A 116 6.89 5.04 5.94
CA ALA A 116 6.43 3.65 6.02
C ALA A 116 6.16 3.22 7.47
N ALA A 117 7.09 3.53 8.37
CA ALA A 117 6.94 3.25 9.80
C ALA A 117 5.80 4.07 10.44
N PHE A 118 5.63 5.32 10.01
CA PHE A 118 4.53 6.17 10.47
C PHE A 118 3.16 5.64 10.03
N VAL A 119 3.02 5.27 8.75
CA VAL A 119 1.77 4.70 8.21
C VAL A 119 1.43 3.38 8.88
N SER A 120 2.42 2.51 9.08
CA SER A 120 2.25 1.25 9.82
C SER A 120 1.67 1.47 11.22
N GLN A 121 2.22 2.44 11.96
CA GLN A 121 1.72 2.81 13.29
C GLN A 121 0.30 3.40 13.23
N ALA A 122 0.02 4.28 12.28
CA ALA A 122 -1.29 4.88 12.10
C ALA A 122 -2.37 3.83 11.79
N ILE A 123 -2.06 2.87 10.92
CA ILE A 123 -2.91 1.71 10.62
C ILE A 123 -3.16 0.87 11.87
N ALA A 124 -2.12 0.60 12.66
CA ALA A 124 -2.25 -0.19 13.88
C ALA A 124 -3.15 0.48 14.94
N VAL A 125 -3.23 1.81 14.95
CA VAL A 125 -4.20 2.57 15.75
C VAL A 125 -5.61 2.42 15.17
N TYR A 126 -5.77 2.70 13.87
CA TYR A 126 -7.06 2.66 13.17
C TYR A 126 -7.79 1.32 13.29
N CYS A 127 -7.02 0.23 13.24
CA CYS A 127 -7.56 -1.12 13.27
C CYS A 127 -7.92 -1.60 14.68
N LYS A 128 -7.55 -0.86 15.73
CA LYS A 128 -7.90 -1.15 17.14
C LYS A 128 -9.18 -0.46 17.60
N GLU A 129 -9.67 0.53 16.87
CA GLU A 129 -11.01 1.12 17.05
C GLU A 129 -12.10 0.19 16.52
#